data_AF-A0A959KT18-F1
#
_entry.id   AF-A0A959KT18-F1
#
_cell.length_a   1.000
_cell.length_b   1.000
_cell.length_c   1.000
_cell.angle_alpha   90.00
_cell.angle_beta   90.00
_cell.angle_gamma   90.00
#
_symmetry.space_group_name_H-M   'P 1'
#
loop_
_entity.id
_entity.type
_entity.pdbx_description
1 polymer ?
#
loop_
_entity_poly.entity_id
_entity_poly.type
_entity_poly.pdbx_seq_one_letter_code
_entity_poly.pdbx_strand_id
1 'polypeptide(L)'
;TPEAPAFAAPVMDPFGIPAVPGYVYARLFDLVDFDGDGDLDIFYQAYTGYSNPSFFFSENTGTPQAPAFSAGVESPFGLDIGGYPALNPVFVDIDDDGDQDLFGGVYYGGLVYYENLFGTNVGPTSADASVQTDEDTPYAFQISDFPFDDLNGDDLSFVEIFALPGGDLAFDGTAVTAGQQIPAAQIGLLVYTPQPDGWGTP
;
A
#
# COMPACT_ATOMS: atom_id res chain seq x y z
N THR A 1 18.55 41.43 -2.82
CA THR A 1 17.14 41.78 -2.53
C THR A 1 16.29 40.71 -3.16
N PRO A 2 15.31 40.12 -2.46
CA PRO A 2 14.37 39.19 -3.11
C PRO A 2 13.72 39.92 -4.28
N GLU A 3 13.72 39.33 -5.47
CA GLU A 3 12.90 39.85 -6.58
C GLU A 3 11.43 39.77 -6.17
N ALA A 4 10.67 40.82 -6.45
CA ALA A 4 9.24 40.80 -6.23
C ALA A 4 8.64 39.73 -7.17
N PRO A 5 7.75 38.84 -6.68
CA PRO A 5 7.09 37.88 -7.53
C PRO A 5 6.30 38.61 -8.63
N ALA A 6 6.51 38.22 -9.88
CA ALA A 6 5.82 38.77 -11.03
C ALA A 6 4.88 37.70 -11.60
N PHE A 7 3.58 37.98 -11.59
CA PHE A 7 2.56 37.09 -12.14
C PHE A 7 2.15 37.57 -13.54
N ALA A 8 2.00 36.64 -14.47
CA ALA A 8 1.35 36.91 -15.75
C ALA A 8 -0.15 37.18 -15.55
N ALA A 9 -0.82 37.68 -16.60
CA ALA A 9 -2.28 37.77 -16.59
C ALA A 9 -2.92 36.37 -16.45
N PRO A 10 -4.07 36.24 -15.77
CA PRO A 10 -4.72 34.95 -15.60
C PRO A 10 -5.16 34.39 -16.95
N VAL A 11 -4.83 33.12 -17.18
CA VAL A 11 -5.35 32.34 -18.32
C VAL A 11 -6.50 31.50 -17.80
N MET A 12 -7.65 31.60 -18.44
CA MET A 12 -8.83 30.78 -18.13
C MET A 12 -8.66 29.42 -18.80
N ASP A 13 -8.87 28.35 -18.02
CA ASP A 13 -8.78 26.96 -18.48
C ASP A 13 -7.53 26.68 -19.34
N PRO A 14 -6.31 26.94 -18.80
CA PRO A 14 -5.08 26.85 -19.58
C PRO A 14 -4.77 25.44 -20.09
N PHE A 15 -5.37 24.41 -19.48
CA PHE A 15 -5.14 23.01 -19.79
C PHE A 15 -6.33 22.34 -20.49
N GLY A 16 -7.40 23.10 -20.77
CA GLY A 16 -8.58 22.59 -21.48
C GLY A 16 -9.26 21.42 -20.75
N ILE A 17 -9.29 21.45 -19.41
CA ILE A 17 -9.82 20.33 -18.62
C ILE A 17 -11.30 20.17 -18.97
N PRO A 18 -11.71 19.03 -19.58
CA PRO A 18 -13.07 18.88 -20.06
C PRO A 18 -14.06 19.09 -18.93
N ALA A 19 -15.09 19.91 -19.17
CA ALA A 19 -16.21 20.00 -18.24
C ALA A 19 -16.83 18.62 -18.08
N VAL A 20 -16.86 18.10 -16.86
CA VAL A 20 -17.52 16.83 -16.58
C VAL A 20 -19.03 17.03 -16.80
N PRO A 21 -19.67 16.29 -17.74
CA PRO A 21 -21.08 16.47 -18.03
C PRO A 21 -21.96 16.30 -16.79
N GLY A 22 -22.79 17.30 -16.49
CA GLY A 22 -23.65 17.32 -15.30
C GLY A 22 -23.08 18.09 -14.10
N TYR A 23 -21.81 18.48 -14.13
CA TYR A 23 -21.13 19.22 -13.07
C TYR A 23 -20.94 20.71 -13.43
N VAL A 24 -21.00 21.57 -12.42
CA VAL A 24 -21.13 23.03 -12.61
C VAL A 24 -19.81 23.78 -12.37
N TYR A 25 -18.95 23.31 -11.46
CA TYR A 25 -17.63 23.88 -11.20
C TYR A 25 -16.74 22.88 -10.44
N ALA A 26 -15.44 22.92 -10.72
CA ALA A 26 -14.39 22.20 -9.98
C ALA A 26 -13.80 23.09 -8.86
N ARG A 27 -13.59 22.53 -7.67
CA ARG A 27 -13.01 23.19 -6.50
C ARG A 27 -12.25 22.19 -5.66
N LEU A 28 -11.50 22.68 -4.67
CA LEU A 28 -10.80 21.85 -3.68
C LEU A 28 -9.95 20.78 -4.37
N PHE A 29 -8.96 21.28 -5.11
CA PHE A 29 -8.04 20.47 -5.87
C PHE A 29 -6.70 20.40 -5.16
N ASP A 30 -5.97 19.32 -5.46
CA ASP A 30 -4.55 19.22 -5.20
C ASP A 30 -3.84 18.67 -6.44
N LEU A 31 -2.54 18.90 -6.53
CA LEU A 31 -1.70 18.29 -7.55
C LEU A 31 -0.78 17.25 -6.90
N VAL A 32 -0.77 16.06 -7.47
CA VAL A 32 -0.06 14.90 -6.92
C VAL A 32 0.51 14.08 -8.08
N ASP A 33 1.73 13.59 -7.92
CA ASP A 33 2.32 12.59 -8.83
C ASP A 33 1.79 11.22 -8.40
N PHE A 34 0.64 10.82 -8.93
CA PHE A 34 -0.10 9.68 -8.38
C PHE A 34 0.38 8.34 -8.94
N ASP A 35 0.93 8.34 -10.16
CA ASP A 35 1.47 7.13 -10.79
C ASP A 35 3.01 7.03 -10.72
N GLY A 36 3.67 8.04 -10.13
CA GLY A 36 5.11 8.05 -9.88
C GLY A 36 5.96 8.30 -11.13
N ASP A 37 5.36 8.85 -12.19
CA ASP A 37 6.05 9.11 -13.46
C ASP A 37 6.85 10.43 -13.48
N GLY A 38 6.74 11.22 -12.40
CA GLY A 38 7.45 12.47 -12.18
C GLY A 38 6.71 13.69 -12.71
N ASP A 39 5.47 13.53 -13.17
CA ASP A 39 4.57 14.60 -13.53
C ASP A 39 3.41 14.74 -12.54
N LEU A 40 2.63 15.82 -12.62
CA LEU A 40 1.59 16.11 -11.64
C LEU A 40 0.21 15.92 -12.25
N ASP A 41 -0.58 15.06 -11.61
CA ASP A 41 -1.99 14.85 -11.86
C ASP A 41 -2.86 15.82 -11.09
N ILE A 42 -4.15 15.85 -11.42
CA ILE A 42 -5.12 16.69 -10.72
C ILE A 42 -6.16 15.82 -10.04
N PHE A 43 -6.17 15.87 -8.72
CA PHE A 43 -7.31 15.45 -7.91
C PHE A 43 -8.20 16.67 -7.63
N TYR A 44 -9.51 16.57 -7.84
CA TYR A 44 -10.44 17.68 -7.59
C TYR A 44 -11.83 17.22 -7.21
N GLN A 45 -12.62 18.13 -6.65
CA GLN A 45 -14.04 17.92 -6.36
C GLN A 45 -14.91 18.72 -7.32
N ALA A 46 -15.97 18.10 -7.84
CA ALA A 46 -16.94 18.76 -8.69
C ALA A 46 -18.38 18.59 -8.18
N TYR A 47 -19.20 19.62 -8.34
CA TYR A 47 -20.57 19.68 -7.83
C TYR A 47 -21.63 19.55 -8.94
N THR A 48 -22.67 18.74 -8.71
CA THR A 48 -23.90 18.73 -9.53
C THR A 48 -24.96 19.68 -8.92
N GLY A 49 -24.65 20.97 -8.87
CA GLY A 49 -25.56 21.99 -8.32
C GLY A 49 -25.50 22.10 -6.79
N TYR A 50 -26.54 21.65 -6.07
CA TYR A 50 -26.67 21.77 -4.60
C TYR A 50 -26.40 20.44 -3.85
N SER A 51 -25.95 19.42 -4.56
CA SER A 51 -25.55 18.12 -4.00
C SER A 51 -24.14 18.17 -3.38
N ASN A 52 -23.78 17.11 -2.66
CA ASN A 52 -22.39 16.88 -2.30
C ASN A 52 -21.54 16.69 -3.58
N PRO A 53 -20.26 17.07 -3.55
CA PRO A 53 -19.37 16.90 -4.68
C PRO A 53 -18.99 15.43 -4.85
N SER A 54 -18.68 15.06 -6.07
CA SER A 54 -17.95 13.82 -6.37
C SER A 54 -16.47 14.13 -6.53
N PHE A 55 -15.63 13.13 -6.25
CA PHE A 55 -14.19 13.19 -6.51
C PHE A 55 -13.91 12.90 -7.97
N PHE A 56 -12.90 13.57 -8.49
CA PHE A 56 -12.42 13.38 -9.83
C PHE A 56 -10.91 13.33 -9.85
N PHE A 57 -10.39 12.47 -10.71
CA PHE A 57 -8.97 12.40 -11.03
C PHE A 57 -8.78 12.63 -12.52
N SER A 58 -7.89 13.55 -12.86
CA SER A 58 -7.43 13.81 -14.22
C SER A 58 -5.95 13.50 -14.28
N GLU A 59 -5.63 12.36 -14.91
CA GLU A 59 -4.26 11.94 -15.20
C GLU A 59 -3.63 12.88 -16.22
N ASN A 60 -2.39 13.31 -15.95
CA ASN A 60 -1.56 13.99 -16.92
C ASN A 60 -0.82 12.97 -17.78
N THR A 61 -1.41 12.61 -18.92
CA THR A 61 -0.79 11.69 -19.89
C THR A 61 0.37 12.29 -20.71
N GLY A 62 0.86 13.46 -20.29
CA GLY A 62 1.79 14.30 -21.01
C GLY A 62 3.21 14.19 -20.49
N THR A 63 3.76 15.34 -20.10
CA THR A 63 5.06 15.46 -19.42
C THR A 63 5.00 16.68 -18.50
N PRO A 64 5.92 16.84 -17.53
CA PRO A 64 5.93 18.02 -16.65
C PRO A 64 6.11 19.35 -17.39
N GLN A 65 6.73 19.34 -18.58
CA GLN A 65 6.96 20.54 -19.40
C GLN A 65 5.87 20.79 -20.45
N ALA A 66 5.04 19.78 -20.73
CA ALA A 66 3.95 19.85 -21.70
C ALA A 66 2.78 19.00 -21.18
N PRO A 67 2.07 19.48 -20.12
CA PRO A 67 1.00 18.72 -19.50
C PRO A 67 -0.17 18.52 -20.47
N ALA A 68 -0.73 17.32 -20.46
CA ALA A 68 -1.85 16.87 -21.28
C ALA A 68 -2.82 16.04 -20.45
N PHE A 69 -3.79 16.70 -19.84
CA PHE A 69 -4.75 16.06 -18.93
C PHE A 69 -5.85 15.30 -19.68
N SER A 70 -6.09 14.07 -19.23
CA SER A 70 -7.25 13.27 -19.61
C SER A 70 -8.53 13.82 -18.99
N ALA A 71 -9.68 13.39 -19.55
CA ALA A 71 -10.98 13.69 -18.95
C ALA A 71 -11.07 13.11 -17.53
N GLY A 72 -11.60 13.90 -16.60
CA GLY A 72 -11.71 13.49 -15.21
C GLY A 72 -12.56 12.24 -15.04
N VAL A 73 -12.01 11.23 -14.36
CA VAL A 73 -12.71 10.01 -13.97
C VAL A 73 -13.38 10.24 -12.62
N GLU A 74 -14.68 9.92 -12.51
CA GLU A 74 -15.43 10.08 -11.27
C GLU A 74 -15.12 8.95 -10.28
N SER A 75 -14.80 9.32 -9.04
CA SER A 75 -14.59 8.44 -7.89
C SER A 75 -13.75 7.18 -8.20
N PRO A 76 -12.60 7.31 -8.89
CA PRO A 76 -11.84 6.15 -9.37
C PRO A 76 -11.28 5.28 -8.22
N PHE A 77 -11.09 5.87 -7.05
CA PHE A 77 -10.48 5.22 -5.89
C PHE A 77 -11.49 4.78 -4.82
N GLY A 78 -12.80 4.89 -5.10
CA GLY A 78 -13.85 4.45 -4.16
C GLY A 78 -13.90 5.20 -2.83
N LEU A 79 -13.29 6.40 -2.76
CA LEU A 79 -13.24 7.22 -1.55
C LEU A 79 -14.65 7.62 -1.08
N ASP A 80 -14.95 7.39 0.20
CA ASP A 80 -16.17 7.82 0.87
C ASP A 80 -15.84 8.61 2.14
N ILE A 81 -16.20 9.90 2.15
CA ILE A 81 -16.07 10.79 3.32
C ILE A 81 -17.31 10.77 4.21
N GLY A 82 -18.09 9.68 4.23
CA GLY A 82 -19.18 9.47 5.18
C GLY A 82 -20.33 10.48 5.04
N GLY A 83 -20.58 10.95 3.81
CA GLY A 83 -21.65 11.92 3.52
C GLY A 83 -21.33 13.37 3.87
N TYR A 84 -20.10 13.70 4.29
CA TYR A 84 -19.66 15.08 4.40
C TYR A 84 -19.64 15.76 3.01
N PRO A 85 -19.88 17.07 2.92
CA PRO A 85 -20.10 17.75 1.64
C PRO A 85 -18.81 18.26 0.97
N ALA A 86 -17.65 18.06 1.57
CA ALA A 86 -16.35 18.37 0.97
C ALA A 86 -15.20 17.93 1.88
N LEU A 87 -14.04 17.62 1.27
CA LEU A 87 -12.74 17.63 1.95
C LEU A 87 -11.81 18.70 1.36
N ASN A 88 -10.84 19.19 2.13
CA ASN A 88 -9.70 19.92 1.57
C ASN A 88 -8.54 18.92 1.43
N PRO A 89 -8.27 18.37 0.25
CA PRO A 89 -7.27 17.33 0.06
C PRO A 89 -5.85 17.87 0.24
N VAL A 90 -4.98 17.02 0.77
CA VAL A 90 -3.52 17.16 0.75
C VAL A 90 -2.97 15.76 0.53
N PHE A 91 -2.14 15.59 -0.49
CA PHE A 91 -1.41 14.34 -0.72
C PHE A 91 -0.01 14.39 -0.12
N VAL A 92 0.37 13.31 0.55
CA VAL A 92 1.72 13.12 1.12
C VAL A 92 1.95 11.64 1.37
N ASP A 93 3.14 11.15 1.04
CA ASP A 93 3.66 9.87 1.51
C ASP A 93 4.06 10.02 2.99
N ILE A 94 3.20 9.59 3.93
CA ILE A 94 3.43 9.85 5.36
C ILE A 94 4.18 8.73 6.07
N ASP A 95 4.13 7.51 5.52
CA ASP A 95 4.71 6.31 6.09
C ASP A 95 5.97 5.83 5.34
N ASP A 96 6.39 6.56 4.30
CA ASP A 96 7.59 6.31 3.48
C ASP A 96 7.48 4.99 2.70
N ASP A 97 6.26 4.62 2.31
CA ASP A 97 5.97 3.40 1.57
C ASP A 97 6.08 3.61 0.04
N GLY A 98 6.12 4.87 -0.41
CA GLY A 98 6.32 5.30 -1.79
C GLY A 98 5.04 5.60 -2.56
N ASP A 99 3.87 5.46 -1.94
CA ASP A 99 2.61 5.89 -2.49
C ASP A 99 2.11 7.19 -1.81
N GLN A 100 1.11 7.86 -2.42
CA GLN A 100 0.63 9.16 -1.92
C GLN A 100 -0.67 8.99 -1.12
N ASP A 101 -0.60 9.14 0.19
CA ASP A 101 -1.77 9.13 1.07
C ASP A 101 -2.60 10.40 0.95
N LEU A 102 -3.88 10.29 1.29
CA LEU A 102 -4.80 11.42 1.32
C LEU A 102 -5.10 11.86 2.75
N PHE A 103 -4.65 13.06 3.08
CA PHE A 103 -5.15 13.82 4.22
C PHE A 103 -6.23 14.80 3.78
N GLY A 104 -7.21 15.05 4.65
CA GLY A 104 -8.13 16.14 4.39
C GLY A 104 -8.87 16.67 5.60
N GLY A 105 -9.14 17.98 5.59
CA GLY A 105 -10.12 18.56 6.50
C GLY A 105 -11.51 18.43 5.90
N VAL A 106 -12.46 17.80 6.62
CA VAL A 106 -13.85 17.66 6.15
C VAL A 106 -14.74 18.82 6.61
N TYR A 107 -15.63 19.26 5.74
CA TYR A 107 -16.60 20.31 6.06
C TYR A 107 -17.62 19.80 7.09
N TYR A 108 -17.79 20.54 8.19
CA TYR A 108 -18.55 20.12 9.38
C TYR A 108 -18.02 18.86 10.10
N GLY A 109 -16.74 18.52 9.92
CA GLY A 109 -16.08 17.45 10.67
C GLY A 109 -14.67 17.81 11.12
N GLY A 110 -13.86 16.77 11.36
CA GLY A 110 -12.46 16.89 11.76
C GLY A 110 -11.49 16.68 10.59
N LEU A 111 -10.38 16.00 10.87
CA LEU A 111 -9.46 15.49 9.86
C LEU A 111 -9.88 14.07 9.46
N VAL A 112 -9.73 13.76 8.18
CA VAL A 112 -9.77 12.40 7.63
C VAL A 112 -8.40 12.03 7.09
N TYR A 113 -8.12 10.74 7.14
CA TYR A 113 -6.91 10.12 6.63
C TYR A 113 -7.33 8.89 5.83
N TYR A 114 -6.79 8.74 4.64
CA TYR A 114 -6.88 7.55 3.83
C TYR A 114 -5.46 7.12 3.51
N GLU A 115 -5.10 5.96 4.05
CA GLU A 115 -3.95 5.18 3.56
C GLU A 115 -4.22 4.81 2.11
N ASN A 116 -3.29 5.15 1.22
CA ASN A 116 -3.25 4.51 -0.08
C ASN A 116 -2.43 3.21 0.04
N LEU A 117 -2.90 2.16 -0.63
CA LEU A 117 -2.30 0.82 -0.54
C LEU A 117 -1.80 0.35 -1.91
N PHE A 118 -1.73 1.29 -2.86
CA PHE A 118 -1.49 1.04 -4.28
C PHE A 118 -0.32 1.92 -4.74
N GLY A 119 0.82 1.33 -5.06
CA GLY A 119 1.88 2.05 -5.77
C GLY A 119 3.26 1.42 -5.67
N THR A 120 3.57 0.80 -4.54
CA THR A 120 4.93 0.32 -4.25
C THR A 120 4.86 -0.96 -3.44
N ASN A 121 5.52 -2.00 -3.94
CA ASN A 121 5.67 -3.26 -3.23
C ASN A 121 6.61 -3.04 -2.03
N VAL A 122 6.03 -2.73 -0.88
CA VAL A 122 6.73 -2.72 0.40
C VAL A 122 7.16 -4.15 0.69
N GLY A 123 8.44 -4.33 1.06
CA GLY A 123 8.90 -5.66 1.44
C GLY A 123 8.13 -6.16 2.66
N PRO A 124 7.77 -7.46 2.72
CA PRO A 124 7.10 -7.99 3.89
C PRO A 124 8.00 -7.88 5.13
N THR A 125 7.38 -7.75 6.28
CA THR A 125 8.07 -7.82 7.57
C THR A 125 7.94 -9.21 8.18
N SER A 126 8.90 -9.56 9.04
CA SER A 126 8.89 -10.80 9.81
C SER A 126 9.42 -10.56 11.22
N ALA A 127 9.16 -11.52 12.10
CA ALA A 127 9.66 -11.50 13.46
C ALA A 127 10.19 -12.88 13.88
N ASP A 128 11.15 -12.89 14.80
CA ASP A 128 11.65 -14.13 15.38
C ASP A 128 10.53 -14.84 16.16
N ALA A 129 10.41 -16.16 15.93
CA ALA A 129 9.53 -17.03 16.67
C ALA A 129 10.27 -18.31 17.10
N SER A 130 9.80 -18.92 18.18
CA SER A 130 10.32 -20.18 18.68
C SER A 130 9.18 -21.13 18.97
N VAL A 131 9.34 -22.38 18.54
CA VAL A 131 8.44 -23.48 18.91
C VAL A 131 9.09 -24.35 19.98
N GLN A 132 8.27 -24.98 20.81
CA GLN A 132 8.71 -25.94 21.81
C GLN A 132 7.99 -27.27 21.57
N THR A 133 8.73 -28.36 21.73
CA THR A 133 8.18 -29.70 21.73
C THR A 133 8.86 -30.50 22.82
N ASP A 134 8.15 -31.48 23.37
CA ASP A 134 8.75 -32.42 24.29
C ASP A 134 9.76 -33.30 23.55
N GLU A 135 10.68 -33.88 24.32
CA GLU A 135 11.54 -34.96 23.82
C GLU A 135 10.68 -36.08 23.21
N ASP A 136 11.25 -36.76 22.20
CA ASP A 136 10.60 -37.86 21.47
C ASP A 136 9.24 -37.51 20.83
N THR A 137 8.91 -36.22 20.77
CA THR A 137 7.65 -35.74 20.21
C THR A 137 7.95 -34.93 18.96
N PRO A 138 7.71 -35.49 17.76
CA PRO A 138 7.87 -34.77 16.53
C PRO A 138 6.95 -33.54 16.47
N TYR A 139 7.48 -32.45 15.95
CA TYR A 139 6.75 -31.20 15.75
C TYR A 139 6.56 -30.95 14.26
N ALA A 140 5.31 -30.96 13.80
CA ALA A 140 4.95 -30.54 12.46
C ALA A 140 4.69 -29.03 12.47
N PHE A 141 5.42 -28.29 11.64
CA PHE A 141 5.29 -26.83 11.57
C PHE A 141 3.97 -26.43 10.91
N GLN A 142 3.48 -25.26 11.29
CA GLN A 142 2.30 -24.62 10.73
C GLN A 142 2.67 -23.20 10.28
N ILE A 143 1.85 -22.61 9.41
CA ILE A 143 2.16 -21.29 8.86
C ILE A 143 2.27 -20.22 9.95
N SER A 144 1.50 -20.36 11.04
CA SER A 144 1.52 -19.43 12.17
C SER A 144 2.82 -19.46 12.99
N ASP A 145 3.70 -20.45 12.78
CA ASP A 145 5.02 -20.50 13.42
C ASP A 145 6.02 -19.54 12.76
N PHE A 146 5.65 -18.94 11.63
CA PHE A 146 6.45 -17.98 10.86
C PHE A 146 5.71 -16.64 10.80
N PRO A 147 5.98 -15.72 11.75
CA PRO A 147 5.41 -14.39 11.71
C PRO A 147 5.75 -13.69 10.40
N PHE A 148 4.71 -13.25 9.70
CA PHE A 148 4.78 -12.61 8.40
C PHE A 148 3.66 -11.56 8.35
N ASP A 149 4.00 -10.36 7.88
CA ASP A 149 3.04 -9.30 7.63
C ASP A 149 3.46 -8.55 6.37
N ASP A 150 2.51 -8.27 5.48
CA ASP A 150 2.73 -7.63 4.20
C ASP A 150 1.66 -6.56 3.97
N LEU A 151 2.10 -5.32 3.70
CA LEU A 151 1.20 -4.18 3.55
C LEU A 151 0.47 -4.19 2.20
N ASN A 152 1.00 -4.91 1.20
CA ASN A 152 0.39 -5.02 -0.12
C ASN A 152 -0.56 -6.21 -0.25
N GLY A 153 -0.66 -7.05 0.79
CA GLY A 153 -1.53 -8.21 0.83
C GLY A 153 -0.99 -9.45 0.13
N ASP A 154 0.32 -9.50 -0.11
CA ASP A 154 0.98 -10.71 -0.62
C ASP A 154 1.00 -11.81 0.44
N ASP A 155 0.84 -13.07 0.01
CA ASP A 155 0.96 -14.23 0.89
C ASP A 155 2.43 -14.67 1.05
N LEU A 156 2.77 -15.22 2.22
CA LEU A 156 4.07 -15.88 2.41
C LEU A 156 4.25 -16.99 1.36
N SER A 157 5.29 -16.86 0.53
CA SER A 157 5.54 -17.81 -0.56
C SER A 157 6.26 -19.08 -0.10
N PHE A 158 7.38 -18.93 0.62
CA PHE A 158 8.18 -20.03 1.14
C PHE A 158 8.99 -19.58 2.36
N VAL A 159 9.48 -20.55 3.13
CA VAL A 159 10.52 -20.35 4.15
C VAL A 159 11.83 -20.98 3.67
N GLU A 160 12.96 -20.31 3.88
CA GLU A 160 14.28 -20.86 3.57
C GLU A 160 14.95 -21.35 4.85
N ILE A 161 15.43 -22.58 4.85
CA ILE A 161 16.10 -23.17 6.00
C ILE A 161 17.58 -22.78 5.98
N PHE A 162 17.93 -21.76 6.76
CA PHE A 162 19.31 -21.26 6.79
C PHE A 162 20.27 -22.15 7.58
N ALA A 163 19.79 -22.74 8.68
CA ALA A 163 20.57 -23.62 9.55
C ALA A 163 19.72 -24.82 9.99
N LEU A 164 20.37 -25.97 10.13
CA LEU A 164 19.73 -27.19 10.62
C LEU A 164 19.82 -27.26 12.15
N PRO A 165 18.74 -27.69 12.84
CA PRO A 165 18.76 -27.89 14.28
C PRO A 165 19.61 -29.12 14.66
N GLY A 166 19.89 -29.28 15.96
CA GLY A 166 20.25 -30.60 16.48
C GLY A 166 19.01 -31.50 16.47
N GLY A 167 19.12 -32.73 15.95
CA GLY A 167 17.95 -33.57 15.63
C GLY A 167 17.75 -33.72 14.12
N ASP A 168 16.59 -34.24 13.73
CA ASP A 168 16.24 -34.47 12.32
C ASP A 168 15.17 -33.47 11.87
N LEU A 169 15.48 -32.67 10.85
CA LEU A 169 14.49 -31.85 10.15
C LEU A 169 14.20 -32.49 8.79
N ALA A 170 12.94 -32.85 8.55
CA ALA A 170 12.51 -33.52 7.33
C ALA A 170 11.33 -32.79 6.67
N PHE A 171 11.34 -32.70 5.34
CA PHE A 171 10.25 -32.20 4.52
C PHE A 171 9.67 -33.35 3.72
N ASP A 172 8.38 -33.66 3.95
CA ASP A 172 7.69 -34.82 3.35
C ASP A 172 8.49 -36.13 3.54
N GLY A 173 9.03 -36.31 4.74
CA GLY A 173 9.84 -37.48 5.13
C GLY A 173 11.27 -37.50 4.58
N THR A 174 11.70 -36.50 3.82
CA THR A 174 13.06 -36.39 3.29
C THR A 174 13.88 -35.39 4.10
N ALA A 175 15.12 -35.74 4.48
CA ALA A 175 15.99 -34.85 5.24
C ALA A 175 16.22 -33.52 4.52
N VAL A 176 16.06 -32.41 5.26
CA VAL A 176 16.22 -31.05 4.75
C VAL A 176 17.69 -30.67 4.68
N THR A 177 18.04 -29.85 3.69
CA THR A 177 19.38 -29.26 3.55
C THR A 177 19.35 -27.74 3.78
N ALA A 178 20.47 -27.17 4.25
CA ALA A 178 20.58 -25.72 4.38
C ALA A 178 20.47 -25.03 3.00
N GLY A 179 19.73 -23.93 2.94
CA GLY A 179 19.32 -23.24 1.72
C GLY A 179 18.10 -23.83 1.02
N GLN A 180 17.50 -24.91 1.56
CA GLN A 180 16.28 -25.46 0.99
C GLN A 180 15.09 -24.55 1.28
N GLN A 181 14.32 -24.25 0.23
CA GLN A 181 13.06 -23.52 0.32
C GLN A 181 11.91 -24.51 0.52
N ILE A 182 11.05 -24.22 1.49
CA ILE A 182 9.85 -24.98 1.82
C ILE A 182 8.64 -24.12 1.46
N PRO A 183 7.82 -24.51 0.48
CA PRO A 183 6.63 -23.74 0.10
C PRO A 183 5.68 -23.58 1.29
N ALA A 184 5.15 -22.38 1.49
CA ALA A 184 4.22 -22.07 2.58
C ALA A 184 2.98 -22.97 2.57
N ALA A 185 2.44 -23.26 1.37
CA ALA A 185 1.32 -24.17 1.18
C ALA A 185 1.62 -25.63 1.62
N GLN A 186 2.89 -25.98 1.81
CA GLN A 186 3.34 -27.31 2.21
C GLN A 186 4.03 -27.32 3.59
N ILE A 187 3.94 -26.22 4.34
CA ILE A 187 4.66 -26.08 5.62
C ILE A 187 4.29 -27.17 6.63
N GLY A 188 3.04 -27.67 6.58
CA GLY A 188 2.57 -28.80 7.38
C GLY A 188 3.30 -30.13 7.15
N LEU A 189 4.10 -30.25 6.09
CA LEU A 189 4.94 -31.41 5.80
C LEU A 189 6.38 -31.25 6.32
N LEU A 190 6.75 -30.08 6.83
CA LEU A 190 8.01 -29.85 7.50
C LEU A 190 7.88 -30.34 8.95
N VAL A 191 8.69 -31.32 9.33
CA VAL A 191 8.64 -31.96 10.63
C VAL A 191 10.03 -31.97 11.26
N TYR A 192 10.12 -31.45 12.48
CA TYR A 192 11.29 -31.59 13.34
C TYR A 192 11.09 -32.78 14.28
N THR A 193 12.09 -33.66 14.35
CA THR A 193 12.16 -34.76 15.31
C THR A 193 13.37 -34.55 16.22
N PRO A 194 13.17 -34.36 17.54
CA PRO A 194 14.28 -34.28 18.50
C PRO A 194 15.18 -35.53 18.43
N GLN A 195 16.46 -35.41 18.82
CA GLN A 195 17.29 -36.59 19.00
C GLN A 195 16.70 -37.53 20.07
N PRO A 196 16.67 -38.85 19.83
CA PRO A 196 16.26 -39.80 20.85
C PRO A 196 17.16 -39.71 22.07
N ASP A 197 16.57 -39.77 23.27
CA ASP A 197 17.28 -39.74 24.56
C ASP A 197 18.21 -38.50 24.74
N GLY A 198 17.84 -37.38 24.10
CA GLY A 198 18.56 -36.11 24.11
C GLY A 198 18.24 -35.28 25.35
N TRP A 199 19.23 -35.07 26.23
CA TRP A 199 19.06 -34.26 27.44
C TRP A 199 19.17 -32.77 27.08
N GLY A 200 18.03 -32.07 26.98
CA GLY A 200 18.02 -30.61 26.87
C GLY A 200 18.62 -29.97 28.13
N THR A 201 19.64 -29.13 27.98
CA THR A 201 20.05 -28.24 29.06
C THR A 201 19.07 -27.07 29.13
N PRO A 202 18.55 -26.72 30.34
CA PRO A 202 17.66 -25.58 30.52
C PRO A 202 18.31 -24.24 30.16
#